data_AF-A0A1N6IYX9-F1
#
_entry.id   AF-A0A1N6IYX9-F1
#
_cell.length_a   1.000
_cell.length_b   1.000
_cell.length_c   1.000
_cell.angle_alpha   90.00
_cell.angle_beta   90.00
_cell.angle_gamma   90.00
#
_symmetry.space_group_name_H-M   'P 1'
#
loop_
_entity.id
_entity.type
_entity.pdbx_description
1 polymer ?
#
loop_
_entity_poly.entity_id
_entity_poly.type
_entity_poly.pdbx_seq_one_letter_code
_entity_poly.pdbx_strand_id
1 'polypeptide(L)'
;MDERKVSSMPNRIPILAASDIAKAHGCSQVIVLAWDGKKTHVVTYGESVEDCDQAAQGGNRVKVALGWPESLCNEEPSRVKKLKDENYDLKVKIKELEGRLRNGDGVARMVNQQLSHKVKSLEALLVDRNSGHGQHIAAMTADYKPHADYQPHYEPGSGSDPGDDPDQAGY
;
A
#
# COMPACT_ATOMS: atom_id res chain seq x y z
N MET A 1 42.39 -43.93 -33.10
CA MET A 1 41.83 -43.60 -31.77
C MET A 1 41.37 -42.16 -31.90
N ASP A 2 40.06 -41.92 -31.93
CA ASP A 2 39.49 -40.59 -32.08
C ASP A 2 39.85 -39.72 -30.86
N GLU A 3 40.59 -38.64 -31.10
CA GLU A 3 40.74 -37.55 -30.15
C GLU A 3 39.38 -36.88 -29.99
N ARG A 4 38.54 -37.43 -29.10
CA ARG A 4 37.33 -36.76 -28.66
C ARG A 4 37.74 -35.47 -27.97
N LYS A 5 37.61 -34.37 -28.71
CA LYS A 5 37.75 -32.99 -28.23
C LYS A 5 36.92 -32.86 -26.96
N VAL A 6 37.60 -32.85 -25.80
CA VAL A 6 36.96 -32.73 -24.50
C VAL A 6 36.41 -31.31 -24.42
N SER A 7 35.14 -31.13 -24.78
CA SER A 7 34.47 -29.86 -24.59
C SER A 7 34.51 -29.54 -23.10
N SER A 8 35.09 -28.40 -22.74
CA SER A 8 35.10 -27.89 -21.36
C SER A 8 33.69 -27.97 -20.80
N MET A 9 33.48 -28.87 -19.83
CA MET A 9 32.17 -29.04 -19.20
C MET A 9 31.73 -27.71 -18.57
N PRO A 10 30.46 -27.30 -18.73
CA PRO A 10 29.95 -26.13 -18.06
C PRO A 10 30.05 -26.30 -16.54
N ASN A 11 30.33 -25.22 -15.82
CA ASN A 11 30.51 -25.24 -14.36
C ASN A 11 29.30 -25.80 -13.59
N ARG A 12 28.12 -25.87 -14.22
CA ARG A 12 26.87 -26.38 -13.65
C ARG A 12 26.03 -27.06 -14.72
N ILE A 13 25.29 -28.09 -14.34
CA ILE A 13 24.23 -28.68 -15.18
C ILE A 13 23.07 -27.68 -15.26
N PRO A 14 22.61 -27.28 -16.45
CA PRO A 14 21.47 -26.39 -16.60
C PRO A 14 20.18 -27.04 -16.08
N ILE A 15 19.31 -26.27 -15.44
CA ILE A 15 18.00 -26.78 -14.97
C ILE A 15 17.11 -27.27 -16.13
N LEU A 16 17.29 -26.70 -17.33
CA LEU A 16 16.58 -27.14 -18.54
C LEU A 16 16.88 -28.61 -18.87
N ALA A 17 18.10 -29.08 -18.65
CA ALA A 17 18.45 -30.48 -18.88
C ALA A 17 17.70 -31.41 -17.91
N ALA A 18 17.52 -31.01 -16.64
CA ALA A 18 16.71 -31.76 -15.69
C ALA A 18 15.22 -31.74 -16.06
N SER A 19 14.70 -30.61 -16.54
CA SER A 19 13.32 -30.50 -17.06
C SER A 19 13.08 -31.43 -18.26
N ASP A 20 14.04 -31.51 -19.18
CA ASP A 20 13.93 -32.36 -20.37
C ASP A 20 13.94 -33.85 -19.98
N ILE A 21 14.77 -34.26 -19.02
CA ILE A 21 14.75 -35.62 -18.45
C ILE A 21 13.38 -35.93 -17.82
N ALA A 22 12.84 -35.01 -17.02
CA ALA A 22 11.54 -35.19 -16.38
C ALA A 22 10.43 -35.43 -17.42
N LYS A 23 10.39 -34.59 -18.47
CA LYS A 23 9.42 -34.71 -19.57
C LYS A 23 9.60 -36.00 -20.38
N ALA A 24 10.84 -36.36 -20.72
CA ALA A 24 11.13 -37.56 -21.50
C ALA A 24 10.66 -38.85 -20.81
N HIS A 25 10.61 -38.84 -19.47
CA HIS A 25 10.21 -39.99 -18.66
C HIS A 25 8.86 -39.83 -17.95
N GLY A 26 8.11 -38.77 -18.23
CA GLY A 26 6.79 -38.52 -17.61
C GLY A 26 6.84 -38.38 -16.08
N CYS A 27 7.91 -37.80 -15.53
CA CYS A 27 8.08 -37.58 -14.10
C CYS A 27 7.70 -36.13 -13.72
N SER A 28 7.00 -35.94 -12.60
CA SER A 28 6.68 -34.59 -12.08
C SER A 28 7.88 -33.91 -11.43
N GLN A 29 8.82 -34.69 -10.90
CA GLN A 29 10.06 -34.23 -10.29
C GLN A 29 11.22 -35.17 -10.60
N VAL A 30 12.43 -34.62 -10.69
CA VAL A 30 13.66 -35.38 -10.88
C VAL A 30 14.81 -34.81 -10.05
N ILE A 31 15.71 -35.70 -9.66
CA ILE A 31 16.99 -35.37 -9.02
C ILE A 31 18.09 -35.98 -9.90
N VAL A 32 18.92 -35.13 -10.48
CA VAL A 32 20.03 -35.54 -11.34
C VAL A 32 21.33 -35.39 -10.55
N LEU A 33 22.01 -36.52 -10.36
CA LEU A 33 23.35 -36.60 -9.79
C LEU A 33 24.34 -36.89 -10.92
N ALA A 34 25.41 -36.11 -11.00
CA ALA A 34 26.47 -36.34 -11.99
C ALA A 34 27.86 -36.14 -11.39
N TRP A 35 28.86 -36.77 -12.00
CA TRP A 35 30.28 -36.63 -11.67
C TRP A 35 31.06 -36.27 -12.93
N ASP A 36 31.82 -35.18 -12.89
CA ASP A 36 32.61 -34.70 -14.04
C ASP A 36 34.07 -35.17 -14.01
N GLY A 37 34.43 -36.07 -13.10
CA GLY A 37 35.81 -36.48 -12.83
C GLY A 37 36.48 -35.71 -11.69
N LYS A 38 35.91 -34.58 -11.25
CA LYS A 38 36.48 -33.69 -10.22
C LYS A 38 35.48 -33.28 -9.15
N LYS A 39 34.23 -33.01 -9.54
CA LYS A 39 33.16 -32.51 -8.69
C LYS A 39 31.87 -33.27 -8.95
N THR A 40 31.11 -33.45 -7.87
CA THR A 40 29.76 -33.97 -7.92
C THR A 40 28.80 -32.81 -8.11
N HIS A 41 27.85 -32.97 -9.02
CA HIS A 41 26.80 -31.99 -9.32
C HIS A 41 25.45 -32.59 -8.96
N VAL A 42 24.61 -31.80 -8.28
CA VAL A 42 23.22 -32.16 -7.98
C VAL A 42 22.33 -31.08 -8.56
N VAL A 43 21.39 -31.47 -9.41
CA VAL A 43 20.33 -30.59 -9.93
C VAL A 43 18.99 -31.22 -9.65
N THR A 44 18.05 -30.41 -9.17
CA THR A 44 16.70 -30.81 -8.86
C THR A 44 15.74 -30.03 -9.74
N TYR A 45 14.65 -30.67 -10.15
CA TYR A 45 13.58 -30.06 -10.93
C TYR A 45 12.23 -30.61 -10.44
N GLY A 46 11.21 -29.74 -10.43
CA GLY A 46 9.81 -30.10 -10.20
C GLY A 46 8.90 -29.29 -11.13
N GLU A 47 7.75 -29.84 -11.49
CA GLU A 47 6.75 -29.21 -12.35
C GLU A 47 5.91 -28.17 -11.60
N SER A 48 5.46 -28.52 -10.38
CA SER A 48 4.78 -27.62 -9.45
C SER A 48 5.74 -27.03 -8.40
N VAL A 49 5.23 -26.09 -7.58
CA VAL A 49 5.98 -25.52 -6.46
C VAL A 49 6.25 -26.60 -5.40
N GLU A 50 5.26 -27.45 -5.15
CA GLU A 50 5.32 -28.55 -4.21
C GLU A 50 6.32 -29.63 -4.67
N ASP A 51 6.33 -29.95 -5.96
CA ASP A 51 7.32 -30.85 -6.58
C ASP A 51 8.73 -30.25 -6.49
N CYS A 52 8.89 -28.94 -6.71
CA CYS A 52 10.20 -28.28 -6.57
C CYS A 52 10.73 -28.38 -5.13
N ASP A 53 9.88 -28.18 -4.13
CA ASP A 53 10.26 -28.28 -2.72
C ASP A 53 10.64 -29.72 -2.35
N GLN A 54 9.82 -30.70 -2.74
CA GLN A 54 10.13 -32.12 -2.53
C GLN A 54 11.44 -32.54 -3.21
N ALA A 55 11.67 -32.11 -4.46
CA ALA A 55 12.89 -32.39 -5.19
C ALA A 55 14.11 -31.77 -4.51
N ALA A 56 14.00 -30.53 -4.02
CA ALA A 56 15.06 -29.86 -3.27
C ALA A 56 15.39 -30.59 -1.97
N GLN A 57 14.38 -30.99 -1.19
CA GLN A 57 14.56 -31.80 0.02
C GLN A 57 15.22 -33.14 -0.29
N GLY A 58 14.78 -33.82 -1.35
CA GLY A 58 15.40 -35.07 -1.81
C GLY A 58 16.86 -34.87 -2.24
N GLY A 59 17.16 -33.81 -3.00
CA GLY A 59 18.52 -33.46 -3.38
C GLY A 59 19.42 -33.18 -2.17
N ASN A 60 18.89 -32.55 -1.13
CA ASN A 60 19.62 -32.33 0.12
C ASN A 60 19.92 -33.65 0.85
N ARG A 61 18.96 -34.59 0.89
CA ARG A 61 19.21 -35.94 1.43
C ARG A 61 20.30 -36.69 0.65
N VAL A 62 20.32 -36.56 -0.69
CA VAL A 62 21.38 -37.13 -1.53
C VAL A 62 22.75 -36.52 -1.20
N LYS A 63 22.83 -35.18 -1.06
CA LYS A 63 24.08 -34.51 -0.67
C LYS A 63 24.58 -34.98 0.71
N VAL A 64 23.69 -35.10 1.69
CA VAL A 64 24.02 -35.62 3.03
C VAL A 64 24.55 -37.05 2.93
N ALA A 65 23.88 -37.92 2.16
CA ALA A 65 24.32 -39.30 1.96
C ALA A 65 25.70 -39.41 1.29
N LEU A 66 26.07 -38.41 0.48
CA LEU A 66 27.38 -38.31 -0.18
C LEU A 66 28.44 -37.60 0.68
N GLY A 67 28.14 -37.26 1.93
CA GLY A 67 29.08 -36.63 2.85
C GLY A 67 29.42 -35.17 2.52
N TRP A 68 28.51 -34.45 1.86
CA TRP A 68 28.71 -33.03 1.60
C TRP A 68 28.67 -32.22 2.91
N PRO A 69 29.40 -31.09 3.01
CA PRO A 69 29.29 -30.18 4.14
C PRO A 69 27.85 -29.72 4.37
N GLU A 70 27.44 -29.65 5.64
CA GLU A 70 26.08 -29.27 6.04
C GLU A 70 25.62 -27.92 5.47
N SER A 71 26.56 -26.97 5.30
CA SER A 71 26.29 -25.66 4.70
C SER A 71 25.80 -25.75 3.25
N LEU A 72 26.17 -26.78 2.49
CA LEU A 72 25.73 -27.02 1.12
C LEU A 72 24.45 -27.88 1.04
N CYS A 73 24.11 -28.57 2.12
CA CYS A 73 22.92 -29.41 2.24
C CYS A 73 21.66 -28.61 2.58
N ASN A 74 21.80 -27.34 2.97
CA ASN A 74 20.67 -26.46 3.33
C ASN A 74 20.69 -25.13 2.57
N GLU A 75 21.44 -25.06 1.47
CA GLU A 75 21.55 -23.82 0.70
C GLU A 75 20.23 -23.52 -0.03
N GLU A 76 19.61 -22.40 0.31
CA GLU A 76 18.41 -21.91 -0.37
C GLU A 76 18.76 -21.40 -1.78
N PRO A 77 17.85 -21.53 -2.76
CA PRO A 77 18.06 -20.93 -4.07
C PRO A 77 18.32 -19.43 -3.96
N SER A 78 19.27 -18.89 -4.73
CA SER A 78 19.63 -17.47 -4.70
C SER A 78 18.43 -16.54 -4.91
N ARG A 79 17.47 -16.96 -5.74
CA ARG A 79 16.21 -16.25 -5.97
C ARG A 79 15.33 -16.17 -4.71
N VAL A 80 15.24 -17.26 -3.94
CA VAL A 80 14.47 -17.30 -2.67
C VAL A 80 15.11 -16.37 -1.65
N LYS A 81 16.44 -16.41 -1.52
CA LYS A 81 17.18 -15.49 -0.65
C LYS A 81 16.89 -14.03 -0.99
N LYS A 82 17.01 -13.65 -2.28
CA LYS A 82 16.70 -12.30 -2.76
C LYS A 82 15.27 -11.87 -2.43
N LEU A 83 14.29 -12.76 -2.64
CA LEU A 83 12.89 -12.47 -2.34
C LEU A 83 12.62 -12.32 -0.85
N LYS A 84 13.33 -13.04 0.02
CA LYS A 84 13.24 -12.86 1.48
C LYS A 84 13.79 -11.51 1.91
N ASP A 85 14.93 -11.12 1.36
CA ASP A 85 15.55 -9.82 1.63
C ASP A 85 14.61 -8.68 1.19
N GLU A 86 14.06 -8.75 -0.03
CA GLU A 86 13.07 -7.78 -0.53
C GLU A 86 11.80 -7.72 0.33
N ASN A 87 11.28 -8.87 0.77
CA ASN A 87 10.11 -8.93 1.67
C ASN A 87 10.40 -8.30 3.04
N TYR A 88 11.61 -8.48 3.55
CA TYR A 88 12.03 -7.85 4.79
C TYR A 88 12.04 -6.33 4.66
N ASP A 89 12.67 -5.81 3.61
CA ASP A 89 12.73 -4.37 3.33
C ASP A 89 11.34 -3.75 3.15
N LEU A 90 10.45 -4.44 2.43
CA LEU A 90 9.06 -4.00 2.26
C LEU A 90 8.30 -3.96 3.59
N LYS A 91 8.49 -4.93 4.48
CA LYS A 91 7.86 -4.93 5.81
C LYS A 91 8.35 -3.76 6.68
N VAL A 92 9.65 -3.45 6.62
CA VAL A 92 10.21 -2.29 7.31
C VAL A 92 9.57 -1.00 6.79
N LYS A 93 9.46 -0.85 5.46
CA LYS A 93 8.87 0.34 4.83
C LYS A 93 7.37 0.48 5.14
N ILE A 94 6.61 -0.62 5.16
CA ILE A 94 5.20 -0.61 5.56
C ILE A 94 5.06 -0.09 6.99
N LYS A 95 5.85 -0.63 7.93
CA LYS A 95 5.81 -0.22 9.33
C LYS A 95 6.16 1.27 9.50
N GLU A 96 7.12 1.78 8.74
CA GLU A 96 7.46 3.21 8.73
C GLU A 96 6.29 4.07 8.23
N LEU A 97 5.68 3.69 7.11
CA LEU A 97 4.54 4.40 6.52
C LEU A 97 3.31 4.37 7.44
N GLU A 98 3.03 3.25 8.10
CA GLU A 98 1.97 3.13 9.10
C GLU A 98 2.20 4.08 10.28
N GLY A 99 3.45 4.20 10.74
CA GLY A 99 3.83 5.18 11.76
C GLY A 99 3.59 6.62 11.30
N ARG A 100 3.96 6.94 10.05
CA ARG A 100 3.73 8.27 9.47
C ARG A 100 2.25 8.59 9.32
N LEU A 101 1.44 7.64 8.86
CA LEU A 101 -0.01 7.81 8.72
C LEU A 101 -0.67 8.08 10.08
N ARG A 102 -0.32 7.28 11.09
CA ARG A 102 -0.82 7.45 12.47
C ARG A 102 -0.48 8.82 13.05
N ASN A 103 0.74 9.31 12.78
CA ASN A 103 1.16 10.64 13.20
C ASN A 103 0.41 11.74 12.43
N GLY A 104 0.20 11.57 11.12
CA GLY A 104 -0.60 12.46 10.29
C GLY A 104 -2.04 12.62 10.79
N ASP A 105 -2.70 11.51 11.14
CA ASP A 105 -4.04 11.52 11.73
C ASP A 105 -4.09 12.22 13.09
N GLY A 106 -3.01 12.13 13.87
CA GLY A 106 -2.86 12.86 15.12
C GLY A 106 -2.79 14.37 14.90
N VAL A 107 -2.00 14.81 13.92
CA VAL A 107 -1.89 16.23 13.56
C VAL A 107 -3.22 16.77 13.04
N ALA A 108 -3.91 16.04 12.15
CA ALA A 108 -5.21 16.44 11.63
C ALA A 108 -6.24 16.62 12.76
N ARG A 109 -6.30 15.69 13.72
CA ARG A 109 -7.18 15.79 14.90
C ARG A 109 -6.85 17.01 15.76
N MET A 110 -5.57 17.26 16.03
CA MET A 110 -5.13 18.42 16.81
C MET A 110 -5.51 19.74 16.14
N VAL A 111 -5.30 19.86 14.83
CA VAL A 111 -5.68 21.06 14.06
C VAL A 111 -7.20 21.27 14.10
N ASN A 112 -7.98 20.19 13.92
CA ASN A 112 -9.43 20.27 13.94
C ASN A 112 -9.97 20.68 15.32
N GLN A 113 -9.36 20.18 16.40
CA GLN A 113 -9.65 20.59 17.77
C GLN A 113 -9.35 22.09 17.99
N GLN A 114 -8.19 22.57 17.54
CA GLN A 114 -7.82 24.00 17.63
C GLN A 114 -8.79 24.90 16.85
N LEU A 115 -9.19 24.49 15.64
CA LEU A 115 -10.18 25.19 14.82
C LEU A 115 -11.53 25.26 15.53
N SER A 116 -12.01 24.13 16.07
CA SER A 116 -13.27 24.08 16.83
C SER A 116 -13.28 25.02 18.03
N HIS A 117 -12.17 25.09 18.79
CA HIS A 117 -12.04 26.04 19.90
C HIS A 117 -12.09 27.50 19.42
N LYS A 118 -11.37 27.83 18.34
CA LYS A 118 -11.39 29.20 17.78
C LYS A 118 -12.78 29.60 17.30
N VAL A 119 -13.50 28.71 16.63
CA VAL A 119 -14.88 28.94 16.19
C VAL A 119 -15.78 29.24 17.39
N LYS A 120 -15.74 28.41 18.44
CA LYS A 120 -16.53 28.64 19.67
C LYS A 120 -16.18 29.97 20.36
N SER A 121 -14.89 30.33 20.42
CA SER A 121 -14.47 31.61 20.99
C SER A 121 -14.97 32.80 20.16
N LEU A 122 -14.95 32.71 18.83
CA LEU A 122 -15.48 33.75 17.95
C LEU A 122 -17.00 33.88 18.08
N GLU A 123 -17.72 32.75 18.16
CA GLU A 123 -19.17 32.74 18.41
C GLU A 123 -19.51 33.42 19.73
N ALA A 124 -18.79 33.15 20.81
CA ALA A 124 -18.98 33.81 22.10
C ALA A 124 -18.77 35.34 22.00
N LEU A 125 -17.70 35.78 21.35
CA LEU A 125 -17.43 37.22 21.13
C LEU A 125 -18.52 37.90 20.30
N LEU A 126 -19.10 37.21 19.31
CA LEU A 126 -20.21 37.73 18.51
C LEU A 126 -21.50 37.87 19.34
N VAL A 127 -21.79 36.90 20.20
CA VAL A 127 -22.94 36.95 21.13
C VAL A 127 -22.80 38.13 22.11
N ASP A 128 -21.61 38.31 22.70
CA ASP A 128 -21.33 39.43 23.61
C ASP A 128 -21.48 40.79 22.90
N ARG A 129 -20.94 40.91 21.68
CA ARG A 129 -21.04 42.15 20.89
C ARG A 129 -22.48 42.52 20.56
N ASN A 130 -23.29 41.52 20.18
CA ASN A 130 -24.71 41.75 19.85
C ASN A 130 -25.53 42.10 21.10
N SER A 131 -25.19 41.52 22.25
CA SER A 131 -25.85 41.83 23.53
C SER A 131 -25.61 43.29 23.96
N GLY A 132 -24.42 43.84 23.70
CA GLY A 132 -24.11 45.25 23.97
C GLY A 132 -24.78 46.24 23.00
N HIS A 133 -24.92 45.89 21.72
CA HIS A 133 -25.60 46.74 20.73
C HIS A 133 -27.12 46.82 20.94
N GLY A 134 -27.75 45.74 21.42
CA GLY A 134 -29.19 45.73 21.74
C GLY A 134 -29.58 46.77 22.80
N GLN A 135 -28.70 47.04 23.77
CA GLN A 135 -28.95 48.04 24.80
C GLN A 135 -28.89 49.48 24.26
N HIS A 136 -28.02 49.75 23.27
CA HIS A 136 -27.93 51.08 22.66
C HIS A 136 -29.12 51.40 21.75
N ILE A 137 -29.62 50.42 20.99
CA ILE A 137 -30.80 50.61 20.14
C ILE A 137 -32.06 50.78 21.00
N ALA A 138 -32.22 49.98 22.07
CA ALA A 138 -33.35 50.12 22.99
C ALA A 138 -33.40 51.52 23.65
N ALA A 139 -32.24 52.08 24.02
CA ALA A 139 -32.14 53.44 24.53
C ALA A 139 -32.51 54.51 23.49
N MET A 140 -32.09 54.35 22.23
CA MET A 140 -32.44 55.30 21.15
C MET A 140 -33.93 55.25 20.77
N THR A 141 -34.59 54.08 20.89
CA THR A 141 -36.04 53.97 20.63
C THR A 141 -36.92 54.50 21.75
N ALA A 142 -36.41 54.61 22.99
CA ALA A 142 -37.18 55.14 24.12
C ALA A 142 -37.47 56.66 23.99
N ASP A 143 -36.58 57.41 23.34
CA ASP A 143 -36.75 58.85 23.07
C ASP A 143 -37.44 59.15 21.73
N TYR A 144 -37.68 58.14 20.90
CA TYR A 144 -38.40 58.31 19.64
C TYR A 144 -39.91 58.42 19.91
N LYS A 145 -40.41 59.65 20.04
CA LYS A 145 -41.84 59.92 19.93
C LYS A 145 -42.24 59.75 18.46
N PRO A 146 -43.08 58.76 18.11
CA PRO A 146 -43.57 58.65 16.74
C PRO A 146 -44.34 59.94 16.40
N HIS A 147 -43.88 60.65 15.37
CA HIS A 147 -44.69 61.70 14.74
C HIS A 147 -45.93 61.02 14.18
N ALA A 148 -47.10 61.36 14.72
CA ALA A 148 -48.39 60.75 14.38
C ALA A 148 -48.81 60.91 12.91
N ASP A 149 -48.08 61.72 12.15
CA ASP A 149 -48.47 62.16 10.81
C ASP A 149 -47.68 61.45 9.69
N TYR A 150 -46.74 60.56 10.02
CA TYR A 150 -46.02 59.81 9.00
C TYR A 150 -46.84 58.61 8.52
N GLN A 151 -47.64 58.80 7.47
CA GLN A 151 -48.17 57.70 6.69
C GLN A 151 -47.10 57.27 5.67
N PRO A 152 -46.48 56.09 5.83
CA PRO A 152 -45.58 55.57 4.80
C PRO A 152 -46.41 55.36 3.53
N HIS A 153 -46.13 56.16 2.50
CA HIS A 153 -46.61 55.89 1.15
C HIS A 153 -45.98 54.58 0.68
N TYR A 154 -46.70 53.50 0.91
CA TYR A 154 -46.37 52.20 0.36
C TYR A 154 -46.68 52.27 -1.13
N GLU A 155 -45.66 52.51 -1.96
CA GLU A 155 -45.79 52.18 -3.37
C GLU A 155 -45.80 50.65 -3.47
N PRO A 156 -46.88 50.03 -3.98
CA PRO A 156 -46.88 48.60 -4.25
C PRO A 156 -45.85 48.35 -5.34
N GLY A 157 -44.64 47.95 -4.92
CA GLY A 157 -43.61 47.43 -5.80
C GLY A 157 -44.21 46.27 -6.58
N SER A 158 -44.38 46.48 -7.88
CA SER A 158 -44.80 45.47 -8.83
C SER A 158 -43.92 44.25 -8.65
N GLY A 159 -44.53 43.14 -8.25
CA GLY A 159 -43.90 41.84 -8.23
C GLY A 159 -43.39 41.50 -9.63
N SER A 160 -42.10 41.72 -9.86
CA SER A 160 -41.35 40.95 -10.83
C SER A 160 -40.99 39.66 -10.14
N ASP A 161 -41.86 38.67 -10.34
CA ASP A 161 -41.64 37.25 -10.17
C ASP A 161 -40.54 36.79 -11.15
N PRO A 162 -39.34 36.41 -10.68
CA PRO A 162 -38.40 35.60 -11.44
C PRO A 162 -38.58 34.18 -10.88
N GLY A 163 -39.52 33.43 -11.43
CA GLY A 163 -39.19 32.69 -12.63
C GLY A 163 -38.52 31.39 -12.20
N ASP A 164 -39.32 30.34 -12.15
CA ASP A 164 -38.88 28.97 -12.27
C ASP A 164 -37.74 28.87 -13.30
N ASP A 165 -36.57 28.42 -12.88
CA ASP A 165 -35.54 27.90 -13.78
C ASP A 165 -35.34 26.41 -13.48
N PRO A 166 -36.23 25.53 -13.98
CA PRO A 166 -36.15 24.11 -13.77
C PRO A 166 -35.52 23.42 -14.99
N ASP A 167 -34.36 23.88 -15.48
CA ASP A 167 -33.60 23.12 -16.50
C ASP A 167 -32.22 23.74 -16.75
N GLN A 168 -31.16 23.24 -16.08
CA GLN A 168 -29.89 23.00 -16.77
C GLN A 168 -29.30 21.65 -16.36
N ALA A 169 -29.55 20.72 -17.28
CA ALA A 169 -29.19 19.32 -17.29
C ALA A 169 -27.71 19.05 -17.53
N GLY A 170 -27.28 17.84 -17.13
CA GLY A 170 -26.35 16.99 -17.87
C GLY A 170 -24.89 17.41 -17.93
N TYR A 171 -24.02 16.66 -17.24
CA TYR A 171 -23.07 15.72 -17.83
C TYR A 171 -22.44 14.86 -16.73
#